data_AF-A0A6A4H1W8-F1
#
_entry.id   AF-A0A6A4H1W8-F1
#
_cell.length_a   1.000
_cell.length_b   1.000
_cell.length_c   1.000
_cell.angle_alpha   90.00
_cell.angle_beta   90.00
_cell.angle_gamma   90.00
#
_symmetry.space_group_name_H-M   'P 1'
#
loop_
_entity.id
_entity.type
_entity.pdbx_description
1 polymer ?
#
loop_
_entity_poly.entity_id
_entity_poly.type
_entity_poly.pdbx_seq_one_letter_code
_entity_poly.pdbx_strand_id
1 'polypeptide(L)'
;MALKIFLKFFILAVALPMVLGMTLDTPTDVTSGLVSDISWTATGSDSLFTLELNHPSFQLALANNIDPTSQSPLSVDWPIVPSGIHQIFQLLTDLF
;
A
#
# COMPACT_ATOMS: atom_id res chain seq x y z
N MET A 1 23.21 -18.52 -3.88
CA MET A 1 22.54 -17.73 -4.93
C MET A 1 21.20 -17.27 -4.36
N ALA A 2 21.09 -16.03 -3.92
CA ALA A 2 19.88 -15.52 -3.29
C ALA A 2 18.86 -15.20 -4.39
N LEU A 3 17.73 -15.91 -4.39
CA LEU A 3 16.62 -15.68 -5.30
C LEU A 3 15.89 -14.41 -4.83
N LYS A 4 16.10 -13.29 -5.53
CA LYS A 4 15.31 -12.07 -5.35
C LYS A 4 13.95 -12.29 -6.02
N ILE A 5 12.94 -12.73 -5.28
CA ILE A 5 11.57 -12.81 -5.77
C ILE A 5 10.93 -11.43 -5.62
N PHE A 6 10.62 -10.84 -6.76
CA PHE A 6 9.82 -9.62 -6.89
C PHE A 6 8.37 -10.07 -7.11
N LEU A 7 7.48 -9.91 -6.12
CA LEU A 7 6.07 -10.26 -6.27
C LEU A 7 5.25 -8.97 -6.36
N LYS A 8 4.71 -8.71 -7.55
CA LYS A 8 4.06 -7.46 -7.95
C LYS A 8 2.55 -7.63 -7.92
N PHE A 9 1.90 -7.37 -6.80
CA PHE A 9 0.45 -7.10 -6.74
C PHE A 9 0.11 -6.23 -5.53
N PHE A 10 -0.48 -5.06 -5.77
CA PHE A 10 -1.29 -4.36 -4.78
C PHE A 10 -2.43 -3.63 -5.50
N ILE A 11 -3.67 -3.92 -5.10
CA ILE A 11 -4.82 -3.09 -5.44
C ILE A 11 -5.02 -2.18 -4.24
N LEU A 12 -4.63 -0.91 -4.38
CA LEU A 12 -4.92 0.09 -3.38
C LEU A 12 -6.38 0.54 -3.56
N ALA A 13 -7.23 0.24 -2.57
CA ALA A 13 -8.59 0.75 -2.56
C ALA A 13 -8.62 2.05 -1.76
N VAL A 14 -9.03 3.14 -2.40
CA VAL A 14 -9.24 4.43 -1.74
C VAL A 14 -10.71 4.51 -1.34
N ALA A 15 -10.99 4.53 -0.03
CA ALA A 15 -12.33 4.81 0.48
C ALA A 15 -12.58 6.33 0.48
N LEU A 16 -13.06 6.87 -0.65
CA LEU A 16 -13.24 8.32 -0.82
C LEU A 16 -14.65 8.81 -0.46
N PRO A 17 -14.80 9.79 0.45
CA PRO A 17 -15.86 10.77 0.34
C PRO A 17 -15.47 11.76 -0.76
N MET A 18 -16.10 11.68 -1.94
CA MET A 18 -16.00 12.62 -3.08
C MET A 18 -14.73 13.52 -3.11
N VAL A 19 -13.56 12.92 -3.32
CA VAL A 19 -12.30 13.65 -3.52
C VAL A 19 -12.19 14.05 -4.99
N LEU A 20 -12.48 15.31 -5.28
CA LEU A 20 -12.28 15.90 -6.60
C LEU A 20 -10.84 16.44 -6.65
N GLY A 21 -9.85 15.58 -6.88
CA GLY A 21 -8.49 16.04 -7.22
C GLY A 21 -7.32 15.14 -6.80
N MET A 22 -7.51 14.21 -5.87
CA MET A 22 -6.41 13.38 -5.40
C MET A 22 -6.03 12.30 -6.43
N THR A 23 -4.81 12.37 -6.94
CA THR A 23 -4.20 11.31 -7.75
C THR A 23 -3.02 10.76 -6.97
N LEU A 24 -3.02 9.46 -6.71
CA LEU A 24 -1.96 8.79 -5.98
C LEU A 24 -0.96 8.17 -6.97
N ASP A 25 0.32 8.44 -6.75
CA ASP A 25 1.44 7.81 -7.42
C ASP A 25 2.11 6.83 -6.45
N THR A 26 1.82 5.55 -6.67
CA THR A 26 2.36 4.46 -5.87
C THR A 26 3.63 3.91 -6.50
N PRO A 27 4.70 3.69 -5.72
CA PRO A 27 5.90 3.03 -6.20
C PRO A 27 5.58 1.63 -6.71
N THR A 28 6.10 1.27 -7.89
CA THR A 28 5.81 -0.03 -8.53
C THR A 28 6.65 -1.18 -7.98
N ASP A 29 7.68 -0.83 -7.20
CA ASP A 29 8.84 -1.67 -6.89
C ASP A 29 9.09 -1.77 -5.37
N VAL A 30 7.99 -1.82 -4.63
CA VAL A 30 7.99 -1.96 -3.17
C VAL A 30 8.54 -3.32 -2.75
N THR A 31 9.44 -3.31 -1.77
CA THR A 31 9.97 -4.52 -1.13
C THR A 31 9.62 -4.49 0.36
N SER A 32 9.11 -5.61 0.88
CA SER A 32 8.75 -5.75 2.29
C SER A 32 9.93 -5.47 3.22
N GLY A 33 9.70 -4.71 4.29
CA GLY A 33 10.72 -4.33 5.27
C GLY A 33 11.72 -3.29 4.76
N LEU A 34 11.50 -2.72 3.57
CA LEU A 34 12.22 -1.54 3.09
C LEU A 34 11.32 -0.32 3.18
N VAL A 35 11.91 0.85 2.92
CA VAL A 35 11.20 2.13 2.87
C VAL A 35 11.07 2.58 1.42
N SER A 36 9.91 3.13 1.06
CA SER A 36 9.76 3.88 -0.19
C SER A 36 8.79 5.03 -0.02
N ASP A 37 8.86 5.99 -0.94
CA ASP A 37 7.97 7.15 -0.93
C ASP A 37 6.71 6.87 -1.75
N ILE A 38 5.58 7.33 -1.22
CA ILE A 38 4.31 7.43 -1.92
C ILE A 38 4.03 8.91 -2.10
N SER A 39 3.63 9.32 -3.29
CA SER A 39 3.29 10.72 -3.55
C SER A 39 1.88 10.84 -4.10
N TRP A 40 1.31 12.01 -3.95
CA TRP A 40 0.02 12.35 -4.53
C TRP A 40 -0.04 13.84 -4.87
N THR A 41 -0.97 14.18 -5.76
CA THR A 41 -1.39 15.57 -6.00
C THR A 41 -2.68 15.84 -5.25
N ALA A 42 -2.82 17.01 -4.63
CA ALA A 42 -4.04 17.43 -3.96
C ALA A 42 -4.22 18.95 -3.99
N THR A 43 -5.41 19.38 -3.61
CA THR A 43 -5.85 20.77 -3.51
C THR A 43 -6.28 21.09 -2.08
N GLY A 44 -6.34 22.38 -1.73
CA GLY A 44 -6.74 22.82 -0.38
C GLY A 44 -8.19 22.48 0.02
N SER A 45 -9.01 21.94 -0.90
CA SER A 45 -10.36 21.45 -0.61
C SER A 45 -10.42 19.94 -0.30
N ASP A 46 -9.33 19.21 -0.48
CA ASP A 46 -9.30 17.78 -0.20
C ASP A 46 -9.31 17.53 1.31
N SER A 47 -10.12 16.56 1.74
CA SER A 47 -10.23 16.19 3.16
C SER A 47 -9.02 15.39 3.64
N LEU A 48 -8.81 15.37 4.96
CA LEU A 48 -7.87 14.43 5.57
C LEU A 48 -8.21 13.00 5.17
N PHE A 49 -7.18 12.17 4.96
CA PHE A 49 -7.36 10.78 4.58
C PHE A 49 -6.47 9.82 5.36
N THR A 50 -6.79 8.54 5.27
CA THR A 50 -5.95 7.45 5.77
C THR A 50 -5.38 6.68 4.59
N LEU A 51 -4.08 6.40 4.64
CA LEU A 51 -3.43 5.49 3.70
C LEU A 51 -3.45 4.08 4.29
N GLU A 52 -4.02 3.13 3.54
CA GLU A 52 -4.21 1.75 3.99
C GLU A 52 -3.68 0.75 2.97
N LEU A 53 -3.02 -0.31 3.43
CA LEU A 53 -2.85 -1.53 2.67
C LEU A 53 -4.16 -2.30 2.69
N ASN A 54 -4.78 -2.45 1.53
CA ASN A 54 -5.95 -3.29 1.35
C ASN A 54 -5.57 -4.59 0.65
N HIS A 55 -5.52 -5.69 1.38
CA HIS A 55 -5.30 -7.03 0.86
C HIS A 55 -6.50 -7.93 1.24
N PRO A 56 -6.90 -8.91 0.42
CA PRO A 56 -8.04 -9.79 0.75
C PRO A 56 -7.94 -10.46 2.12
N SER A 57 -6.72 -10.74 2.58
CA SER A 57 -6.44 -11.42 3.85
C SER A 57 -6.09 -10.49 5.02
N PHE A 58 -5.86 -9.19 4.78
CA PHE A 58 -5.55 -8.22 5.84
C PHE A 58 -5.77 -6.78 5.38
N GLN A 59 -6.12 -5.92 6.33
CA GLN A 59 -6.15 -4.47 6.15
C GLN A 59 -5.26 -3.83 7.20
N LEU A 60 -4.40 -2.91 6.77
CA LEU A 60 -3.46 -2.23 7.67
C LEU A 60 -3.34 -0.75 7.32
N ALA A 61 -3.65 0.13 8.27
CA ALA A 61 -3.39 1.55 8.14
C ALA A 61 -1.88 1.82 8.24
N LEU A 62 -1.33 2.43 7.19
CA LEU A 62 0.08 2.85 7.13
C LEU A 62 0.27 4.24 7.73
N ALA A 63 -0.71 5.13 7.52
CA ALA A 63 -0.73 6.47 8.08
C ALA A 63 -2.16 6.99 8.14
N ASN A 64 -2.50 7.70 9.21
CA ASN A 64 -3.84 8.23 9.48
C ASN A 64 -3.82 9.76 9.52
N ASN A 65 -4.98 10.38 9.26
CA ASN A 65 -5.18 11.84 9.34
C ASN A 65 -4.16 12.64 8.51
N ILE A 66 -3.83 12.12 7.32
CA ILE A 66 -2.88 12.74 6.42
C ILE A 66 -3.49 14.04 5.88
N ASP A 67 -2.78 15.15 6.06
CA ASP A 67 -3.05 16.39 5.34
C ASP A 67 -2.60 16.22 3.88
N PRO A 68 -3.55 16.23 2.93
CA PRO A 68 -3.26 15.95 1.54
C PRO A 68 -2.37 17.01 0.87
N THR A 69 -2.25 18.21 1.44
CA THR A 69 -1.49 19.32 0.83
C THR A 69 -0.05 19.46 1.33
N SER A 70 0.26 18.92 2.51
CA SER A 70 1.54 19.17 3.18
C SER A 70 2.39 17.92 3.41
N GLN A 71 1.84 16.73 3.23
CA GLN A 71 2.52 15.47 3.58
C GLN A 71 2.86 14.58 2.36
N SER A 72 2.81 15.14 1.15
CA SER A 72 3.26 14.50 -0.09
C SER A 72 4.67 15.01 -0.46
N PRO A 73 5.67 14.12 -0.68
CA PRO A 73 5.62 12.67 -0.55
C PRO A 73 5.68 12.19 0.91
N LEU A 74 5.08 11.03 1.17
CA LEU A 74 5.13 10.33 2.44
C LEU A 74 6.08 9.13 2.34
N SER A 75 7.07 9.08 3.22
CA SER A 75 7.94 7.90 3.36
C SER A 75 7.23 6.83 4.17
N VAL A 76 7.11 5.65 3.59
CA VAL A 76 6.41 4.51 4.18
C VAL A 76 7.39 3.38 4.43
N ASP A 77 7.40 2.88 5.66
CA ASP A 77 8.05 1.62 6.03
C ASP A 77 7.08 0.47 5.75
N TRP A 78 7.43 -0.41 4.82
CA TRP A 78 6.54 -1.47 4.38
C TRP A 78 6.59 -2.64 5.34
N PRO A 79 5.43 -3.14 5.82
CA PRO A 79 5.40 -4.25 6.75
C PRO A 79 6.12 -5.47 6.16
N ILE A 80 6.88 -6.16 7.00
CA ILE A 80 7.50 -7.43 6.62
C ILE A 80 6.38 -8.46 6.44
N VAL A 81 6.27 -9.03 5.24
CA VAL A 81 5.43 -10.21 4.99
C VAL A 81 6.30 -11.44 5.23
N PRO A 82 6.06 -12.24 6.30
CA PRO A 82 6.88 -13.40 6.58
C PRO A 82 6.81 -14.41 5.43
N SER A 83 7.96 -14.94 5.02
CA SER A 83 8.08 -15.94 3.94
C SER A 83 7.31 -17.24 4.18
N GLY A 84 6.85 -17.50 5.42
CA GLY A 84 6.07 -18.69 5.80
C GLY A 84 4.58 -18.67 5.42
N ILE A 85 4.00 -17.52 5.05
CA ILE A 85 2.57 -17.43 4.67
C ILE A 85 2.34 -17.97 3.23
N HIS A 86 3.40 -18.12 2.44
CA HIS A 86 3.35 -18.67 1.08
C HIS A 86 3.07 -20.19 1.02
N GLN A 87 3.42 -20.96 2.04
CA GLN A 87 3.19 -22.40 2.01
C GLN A 87 1.70 -22.75 2.25
N ILE A 88 0.98 -21.91 3.01
CA ILE A 88 -0.42 -22.16 3.36
C ILE A 88 -1.37 -21.73 2.24
N PHE A 89 -1.04 -20.67 1.49
CA PHE A 89 -1.89 -20.22 0.36
C PHE A 89 -1.76 -21.09 -0.90
N GLN A 90 -0.57 -21.65 -1.19
CA GLN A 90 -0.39 -22.59 -2.31
C GLN A 90 -1.10 -23.94 -2.07
N LEU A 91 -1.11 -24.43 -0.83
CA LEU A 91 -1.79 -25.67 -0.46
C LEU A 91 -3.33 -25.60 -0.59
N LEU A 92 -3.93 -24.41 -0.54
CA LEU A 92 -5.37 -24.23 -0.69
C LEU A 92 -5.82 -23.97 -2.13
N THR A 93 -4.94 -23.43 -2.99
CA THR A 93 -5.22 -23.22 -4.42
C THR A 93 -4.98 -24.46 -5.29
N ASP A 94 -4.25 -25.46 -4.79
CA ASP A 94 -4.03 -26.74 -5.48
C ASP A 94 -5.13 -27.79 -5.19
N LEU A 95 -6.12 -27.44 -4.35
CA LEU A 95 -7.21 -28.32 -3.91
C LEU A 95 -8.60 -27.96 -4.49
N PHE A 96 -8.68 -27.00 -5.43
CA PHE A 96 -9.90 -26.69 -6.19
C PHE A 96 -9.58 -26.35 -7.65
#